data_AF-A0AA46K665-F1
#
_entry.id   AF-A0AA46K665-F1
#
_cell.length_a   1.000
_cell.length_b   1.000
_cell.length_c   1.000
_cell.angle_alpha   90.00
_cell.angle_beta   90.00
_cell.angle_gamma   90.00
#
_symmetry.space_group_name_H-M   'P 1'
#
loop_
_entity.id
_entity.type
_entity.pdbx_description
1 polymer ?
#
loop_
_entity_poly.entity_id
_entity_poly.type
_entity_poly.pdbx_seq_one_letter_code
_entity_poly.pdbx_strand_id
1 'polypeptide(L)'
;MSEHKKFRLYRPLKGLTHTFGDQWFALKAEAFARFFGTPTFLVGQTVVVGVWIYLNLAGFTKFDPYPFILLNLAFSLQAAYAAPLILLAQTRQAERDQAHALADAQHREDLDEAMAQRQTLAERQSEQLLELLKQNTELTALTKQMAERIENLTLQLTQRGRL
;
A
#
# COMPACT_ATOMS: atom_id res chain seq x y z
N MET A 1 -33.63 5.82 13.18
CA MET A 1 -33.52 4.37 12.88
C MET A 1 -32.60 4.22 11.67
N SER A 2 -31.29 4.13 11.88
CA SER A 2 -30.35 3.59 10.89
C SER A 2 -29.16 3.00 11.63
N GLU A 3 -29.06 1.68 11.55
CA GLU A 3 -27.93 0.87 11.99
C GLU A 3 -26.66 1.30 11.23
N HIS A 4 -25.70 1.90 11.94
CA HIS A 4 -24.31 1.80 11.52
C HIS A 4 -23.73 0.51 12.12
N LYS A 5 -23.84 -0.58 11.36
CA LYS A 5 -23.10 -1.82 11.62
C LYS A 5 -21.61 -1.51 11.61
N LYS A 6 -21.06 -1.26 12.78
CA LYS A 6 -19.61 -1.26 13.02
C LYS A 6 -19.10 -2.66 12.72
N PHE A 7 -18.51 -2.86 11.55
CA PHE A 7 -17.74 -4.05 11.21
C PHE A 7 -16.48 -4.13 12.09
N ARG A 8 -16.67 -4.53 13.35
CA ARG A 8 -15.59 -4.78 14.33
C ARG A 8 -14.95 -6.15 14.12
N LEU A 9 -14.51 -6.47 12.90
CA LEU A 9 -13.92 -7.78 12.59
C LEU A 9 -12.46 -7.73 12.17
N TYR A 10 -11.68 -6.81 12.73
CA TYR A 10 -10.22 -6.93 12.72
C TYR A 10 -9.75 -7.14 14.15
N ARG A 11 -10.01 -8.34 14.68
CA ARG A 11 -9.30 -8.82 15.85
C ARG A 11 -7.91 -9.19 15.35
N PRO A 12 -6.84 -8.44 15.69
CA PRO A 12 -5.50 -8.92 15.39
C PRO A 12 -5.34 -10.22 16.18
N LEU A 13 -5.16 -11.34 15.49
CA LEU A 13 -4.61 -12.54 16.10
C LEU A 13 -3.17 -12.22 16.48
N LYS A 14 -3.01 -11.53 17.61
CA LYS A 14 -1.73 -11.24 18.24
C LYS A 14 -1.32 -12.51 18.96
N GLY A 15 -0.87 -13.49 18.19
CA GLY A 15 -0.55 -14.81 18.71
C GLY A 15 -0.04 -15.69 17.60
N LEU A 16 1.26 -15.58 17.34
CA LEU A 16 2.21 -16.64 17.00
C LEU A 16 3.54 -15.93 16.75
N THR A 17 4.21 -15.55 17.84
CA THR A 17 5.48 -16.20 18.23
C THR A 17 6.58 -15.97 17.19
N HIS A 18 7.40 -14.96 17.52
CA HIS A 18 8.81 -14.91 17.17
C HIS A 18 9.48 -16.22 17.60
N THR A 19 9.42 -17.23 16.74
CA THR A 19 10.06 -18.53 16.95
C THR A 19 10.58 -19.00 15.60
N PHE A 20 11.76 -18.50 15.23
CA PHE A 20 12.98 -19.28 14.93
C PHE A 20 13.92 -18.45 14.03
N GLY A 21 14.99 -17.87 14.63
CA GLY A 21 16.23 -17.60 13.90
C GLY A 21 16.45 -16.18 13.31
N ASP A 22 15.87 -15.14 13.91
CA ASP A 22 15.61 -13.86 13.26
C ASP A 22 16.79 -13.02 12.73
N GLN A 23 18.02 -13.24 13.17
CA GLN A 23 19.15 -12.39 12.74
C GLN A 23 20.10 -13.08 11.77
N TRP A 24 20.70 -14.21 12.16
CA TRP A 24 21.73 -14.84 11.33
C TRP A 24 21.16 -15.45 10.05
N PHE A 25 19.98 -16.08 10.11
CA PHE A 25 19.31 -16.61 8.92
C PHE A 25 18.78 -15.50 8.02
N ALA A 26 18.32 -14.38 8.57
CA ALA A 26 17.90 -13.22 7.78
C ALA A 26 19.07 -12.65 6.97
N LEU A 27 20.22 -12.45 7.63
CA LEU A 27 21.45 -11.97 6.99
C LEU A 27 21.96 -12.97 5.93
N LYS A 28 21.89 -14.28 6.21
CA LYS A 28 22.26 -15.32 5.23
C LYS A 28 21.30 -15.36 4.06
N ALA A 29 19.99 -15.31 4.30
CA ALA A 29 18.98 -15.30 3.24
C ALA A 29 19.13 -14.08 2.33
N GLU A 30 19.42 -12.91 2.90
CA GLU A 30 19.70 -11.69 2.14
C GLU A 30 20.98 -11.82 1.31
N ALA A 31 22.06 -12.37 1.88
CA ALA A 31 23.29 -12.65 1.14
C ALA A 31 23.07 -13.67 0.01
N PHE A 32 22.31 -14.75 0.27
CA PHE A 32 21.93 -15.74 -0.74
C PHE A 32 21.09 -15.12 -1.85
N ALA A 33 20.08 -14.31 -1.51
CA ALA A 33 19.24 -13.64 -2.49
C ALA A 33 20.05 -12.72 -3.42
N ARG A 34 20.97 -11.93 -2.87
CA ARG A 34 21.88 -11.09 -3.66
C ARG A 34 22.83 -11.93 -4.54
N PHE A 35 23.30 -13.06 -4.03
CA PHE A 35 24.22 -13.95 -4.74
C PHE A 35 23.54 -14.69 -5.90
N PHE A 36 22.37 -15.30 -5.67
CA PHE A 36 21.59 -15.99 -6.70
C PHE A 36 20.90 -15.05 -7.69
N GLY A 37 20.65 -13.79 -7.31
CA GLY A 37 20.06 -12.77 -8.20
C GLY A 37 21.02 -12.21 -9.25
N THR A 38 22.31 -12.56 -9.21
CA THR A 38 23.32 -12.05 -10.13
C THR A 38 23.56 -13.05 -11.28
N PRO A 39 23.53 -12.63 -12.57
CA PRO A 39 23.77 -13.52 -13.70
C PRO A 39 25.15 -14.19 -13.68
N THR A 40 26.12 -13.59 -12.98
CA THR A 40 27.47 -14.12 -12.75
C THR A 40 27.46 -15.47 -12.03
N PHE A 41 26.51 -15.73 -11.13
CA PHE A 41 26.43 -17.00 -10.41
C PHE A 41 26.15 -18.17 -11.36
N LEU A 42 25.16 -18.02 -12.25
CA LEU A 42 24.81 -19.04 -13.23
C LEU A 42 26.00 -19.37 -14.15
N VAL A 43 26.70 -18.35 -14.65
CA VAL A 43 27.89 -18.53 -15.48
C VAL A 43 28.99 -19.27 -14.72
N GLY A 44 29.28 -18.87 -13.47
CA GLY A 44 30.26 -19.55 -12.63
C GLY A 44 29.93 -21.01 -12.39
N GLN A 45 28.66 -21.32 -12.08
CA GLN A 45 28.19 -22.69 -11.87
C GLN A 45 28.34 -23.54 -13.14
N THR A 46 27.97 -23.02 -14.31
CA THR A 46 28.13 -23.73 -15.59
C THR A 46 29.60 -24.00 -15.91
N VAL A 47 30.50 -23.05 -15.64
CA VAL A 47 31.95 -23.25 -15.84
C VAL A 47 32.49 -24.33 -14.92
N VAL A 48 32.13 -24.33 -13.63
CA VAL A 48 32.58 -25.36 -12.67
C VAL A 48 32.13 -26.75 -13.11
N VAL A 49 30.86 -26.90 -13.49
CA VAL A 49 30.32 -28.18 -14.01
C VAL A 49 31.03 -28.59 -15.31
N GLY A 50 31.23 -27.65 -16.22
CA GLY A 50 31.93 -27.90 -17.49
C GLY A 50 33.38 -28.36 -17.28
N VAL A 51 34.12 -27.72 -16.38
CA VAL A 51 35.50 -28.10 -16.01
C VAL A 51 35.51 -29.49 -15.37
N TRP A 52 34.56 -29.80 -14.48
CA TRP A 52 34.47 -31.12 -13.85
C TRP A 52 34.24 -32.24 -14.87
N ILE A 53 33.31 -32.02 -15.80
CA ILE A 53 33.05 -32.96 -16.90
C ILE A 53 34.30 -33.09 -17.77
N TYR A 54 34.93 -31.98 -18.16
CA TYR A 54 36.13 -31.97 -19.00
C TYR A 54 37.30 -32.74 -18.38
N LEU A 55 37.60 -32.52 -17.09
CA LEU A 55 38.69 -33.22 -16.38
C LEU A 55 38.45 -34.73 -16.26
N ASN A 56 37.20 -35.16 -16.02
CA ASN A 56 36.84 -36.58 -15.98
C ASN A 56 36.90 -37.22 -17.37
N LEU A 57 36.43 -36.53 -18.42
CA LEU A 57 36.44 -37.02 -19.79
C LEU A 57 37.86 -37.08 -20.39
N ALA A 58 38.73 -36.15 -20.00
CA ALA A 58 40.12 -36.09 -20.40
C ALA A 58 40.99 -37.20 -19.75
N GLY A 59 40.41 -38.05 -18.89
CA GLY A 59 41.08 -39.24 -18.35
C GLY A 59 42.15 -38.93 -17.30
N PHE A 60 42.28 -37.67 -16.86
CA PHE A 60 43.25 -37.26 -15.84
C PHE A 60 42.93 -37.84 -14.46
N THR A 61 41.68 -38.17 -14.18
CA THR A 61 41.27 -38.78 -12.91
C THR A 61 40.05 -39.66 -13.13
N LYS A 62 40.13 -40.96 -12.88
CA LYS A 62 38.99 -41.92 -12.90
C LYS A 62 38.09 -41.77 -11.66
N PHE A 63 37.87 -40.53 -11.21
CA PHE A 63 37.16 -40.26 -9.96
C PHE A 63 35.64 -40.40 -10.12
N ASP A 64 35.09 -40.14 -11.32
CA ASP A 64 33.66 -40.29 -11.62
C ASP A 64 33.40 -40.73 -13.08
N PRO A 65 33.53 -42.04 -13.41
CA PRO A 65 33.22 -42.57 -14.75
C PRO A 65 31.74 -42.38 -15.11
N TYR A 66 31.42 -42.32 -16.41
CA TYR A 66 30.04 -42.26 -16.90
C TYR A 66 29.20 -43.38 -16.27
N PRO A 67 28.07 -43.10 -15.57
CA PRO A 67 27.24 -41.90 -15.59
C PRO A 67 27.39 -41.03 -14.32
N PHE A 68 28.50 -40.30 -14.16
CA PHE A 68 28.77 -39.24 -13.17
C PHE A 68 27.94 -39.31 -11.87
N ILE A 69 28.10 -40.40 -11.11
CA ILE A 69 27.24 -40.70 -9.95
C ILE A 69 27.45 -39.70 -8.83
N LEU A 70 28.69 -39.21 -8.64
CA LEU A 70 29.02 -38.27 -7.58
C LEU A 70 28.45 -36.88 -7.88
N LEU A 71 28.53 -36.45 -9.15
CA LEU A 71 27.94 -35.19 -9.59
C LEU A 71 26.42 -35.23 -9.40
N ASN A 72 25.78 -36.32 -9.80
CA ASN A 72 24.33 -36.48 -9.62
C ASN A 72 23.94 -36.50 -8.13
N LEU A 73 24.74 -37.16 -7.27
CA LEU A 73 24.52 -37.19 -5.83
C LEU A 73 24.66 -35.78 -5.21
N ALA A 74 25.66 -35.02 -5.65
CA ALA A 74 25.87 -33.64 -5.20
C ALA A 74 24.70 -32.72 -5.57
N PHE A 75 24.21 -32.80 -6.81
CA PHE A 75 23.03 -32.04 -7.23
C PHE A 75 21.75 -32.47 -6.49
N SER A 76 21.58 -33.77 -6.26
CA SER A 76 20.45 -34.29 -5.48
C SER A 76 20.47 -33.75 -4.05
N LEU A 77 21.65 -33.74 -3.41
CA LEU A 77 21.82 -33.17 -2.08
C LEU A 77 21.61 -31.64 -2.08
N GLN A 78 22.11 -30.95 -3.10
CA GLN A 78 21.91 -29.51 -3.26
C GLN A 78 20.42 -29.17 -3.34
N ALA A 79 19.64 -29.92 -4.13
CA ALA A 79 18.20 -29.75 -4.21
C ALA A 79 17.49 -30.08 -2.88
N ALA A 80 17.89 -31.18 -2.22
CA ALA A 80 17.31 -31.62 -0.96
C ALA A 80 17.49 -30.61 0.19
N TYR A 81 18.64 -29.91 0.26
CA TYR A 81 18.86 -28.85 1.25
C TYR A 81 18.25 -27.51 0.84
N ALA A 82 18.16 -27.23 -0.46
CA ALA A 82 17.53 -26.00 -0.96
C ALA A 82 16.03 -25.97 -0.66
N ALA A 83 15.31 -27.08 -0.84
CA ALA A 83 13.86 -27.16 -0.64
C ALA A 83 13.37 -26.64 0.74
N PRO A 84 13.88 -27.13 1.90
CA PRO A 84 13.48 -26.61 3.20
C PRO A 84 13.93 -25.16 3.40
N LEU A 85 15.12 -24.77 2.94
CA LEU A 85 15.58 -23.39 3.04
C LEU A 85 14.67 -22.42 2.28
N ILE A 86 14.23 -22.80 1.08
CA ILE A 86 13.27 -22.05 0.28
C ILE A 86 11.92 -21.99 0.99
N LEU A 87 11.44 -23.10 1.56
CA LEU A 87 10.18 -23.10 2.32
C LEU A 87 10.23 -22.14 3.50
N LEU A 88 11.32 -22.11 4.27
CA LEU A 88 11.52 -21.15 5.36
C LEU A 88 11.60 -19.70 4.86
N ALA A 89 12.21 -19.46 3.70
CA ALA A 89 12.23 -18.14 3.09
C ALA A 89 10.82 -17.70 2.66
N GLN A 90 10.04 -18.63 2.10
CA GLN A 90 8.66 -18.39 1.66
C GLN A 90 7.72 -18.12 2.84
N THR A 91 7.82 -18.86 3.95
CA THR A 91 6.97 -18.59 5.13
C THR A 91 7.22 -17.19 5.69
N ARG A 92 8.48 -16.75 5.74
CA ARG A 92 8.83 -15.38 6.17
C ARG A 92 8.38 -14.30 5.19
N GLN A 93 8.44 -14.58 3.89
CA GLN A 93 7.89 -13.68 2.87
C GLN A 93 6.37 -13.54 3.03
N ALA A 94 5.65 -14.66 3.18
CA ALA A 94 4.21 -14.65 3.39
C ALA A 94 3.78 -13.89 4.65
N GLU A 95 4.53 -14.01 5.76
CA GLU A 95 4.30 -13.23 6.98
C GLU A 95 4.45 -11.72 6.74
N ARG A 96 5.49 -11.30 6.01
CA ARG A 96 5.69 -9.89 5.64
C ARG A 96 4.58 -9.39 4.72
N ASP A 97 4.23 -10.16 3.71
CA ASP A 97 3.17 -9.81 2.75
C ASP A 97 1.83 -9.68 3.47
N GLN A 98 1.54 -10.56 4.43
CA GLN A 98 0.35 -10.47 5.26
C GLN A 98 0.35 -9.20 6.13
N ALA A 99 1.47 -8.86 6.77
CA ALA A 99 1.59 -7.65 7.56
C ALA A 99 1.41 -6.39 6.71
N HIS A 100 1.99 -6.36 5.51
CA HIS A 100 1.80 -5.27 4.55
C HIS A 100 0.35 -5.16 4.09
N ALA A 101 -0.31 -6.27 3.79
CA ALA A 101 -1.73 -6.29 3.39
C ALA A 101 -2.65 -5.78 4.51
N LEU A 102 -2.37 -6.13 5.77
CA LEU A 102 -3.13 -5.63 6.92
C LEU A 102 -2.94 -4.11 7.11
N ALA A 103 -1.72 -3.62 6.96
CA ALA A 103 -1.44 -2.18 7.05
C ALA A 103 -2.13 -1.40 5.91
N ASP A 104 -2.13 -1.94 4.69
CA ASP A 104 -2.83 -1.32 3.56
C ASP A 104 -4.35 -1.31 3.75
N ALA A 105 -4.91 -2.40 4.29
CA ALA A 105 -6.34 -2.48 4.62
C ALA A 105 -6.73 -1.42 5.67
N GLN A 106 -5.95 -1.30 6.76
CA GLN A 106 -6.19 -0.26 7.78
C GLN A 106 -6.08 1.14 7.20
N HIS A 107 -5.05 1.39 6.36
CA HIS A 107 -4.87 2.69 5.74
C HIS A 107 -6.05 3.07 4.84
N ARG A 108 -6.60 2.11 4.08
CA ARG A 108 -7.80 2.34 3.26
C ARG A 108 -9.01 2.68 4.11
N GLU A 109 -9.23 1.98 5.22
CA GLU A 109 -10.33 2.28 6.14
C GLU A 109 -10.20 3.71 6.73
N ASP A 110 -9.01 4.10 7.17
CA ASP A 110 -8.75 5.46 7.67
C ASP A 110 -9.01 6.53 6.59
N LEU A 111 -8.63 6.25 5.34
CA LEU A 111 -8.89 7.14 4.21
C LEU A 111 -10.39 7.27 3.91
N ASP A 112 -11.13 6.16 3.94
CA ASP A 112 -12.58 6.16 3.72
C ASP A 112 -13.30 6.96 4.82
N GLU A 113 -12.89 6.80 6.09
CA GLU A 113 -13.41 7.60 7.21
C GLU A 113 -13.10 9.09 7.03
N ALA A 114 -11.86 9.44 6.65
CA ALA A 114 -11.47 10.82 6.40
C ALA A 114 -12.23 11.45 5.22
N MET A 115 -12.48 10.69 4.16
CA MET A 115 -13.27 11.14 3.01
C MET A 115 -14.73 11.37 3.39
N ALA A 116 -15.34 10.46 4.16
CA ALA A 116 -16.70 10.63 4.65
C ALA A 116 -16.82 11.90 5.52
N GLN A 117 -15.86 12.14 6.42
CA GLN A 117 -15.81 13.37 7.21
C GLN A 117 -15.70 14.62 6.32
N ARG A 118 -14.80 14.61 5.33
CA ARG A 118 -14.65 15.73 4.38
C ARG A 118 -15.93 16.00 3.59
N GLN A 119 -16.66 14.96 3.20
CA GLN A 119 -17.91 15.11 2.48
C GLN A 119 -18.97 15.80 3.36
N THR A 120 -19.12 15.39 4.62
CA THR A 120 -20.07 16.07 5.54
C THR A 120 -19.68 17.52 5.83
N LEU A 121 -18.37 17.83 5.88
CA LEU A 121 -17.90 19.21 6.04
C LEU A 121 -18.18 20.03 4.77
N ALA A 122 -18.00 19.46 3.58
CA ALA A 122 -18.31 20.11 2.32
C ALA A 122 -19.81 20.38 2.17
N GLU A 123 -20.67 19.46 2.59
CA GLU A 123 -22.13 19.65 2.63
C GLU A 123 -22.50 20.84 3.54
N ARG A 124 -21.96 20.89 4.76
CA ARG A 124 -22.17 22.02 5.67
C ARG A 124 -21.66 23.35 5.12
N GLN A 125 -20.51 23.33 4.44
CA GLN A 125 -19.99 24.53 3.78
C GLN A 125 -20.92 25.00 2.65
N SER A 126 -21.49 24.07 1.87
CA SER A 126 -22.46 24.37 0.83
C SER A 126 -23.74 25.00 1.39
N GLU A 127 -24.26 24.46 2.50
CA GLU A 127 -25.41 25.04 3.21
C GLU A 127 -25.11 26.46 3.70
N GLN A 128 -23.94 26.70 4.30
CA GLN A 128 -23.52 28.03 4.74
C GLN A 128 -23.39 29.02 3.57
N LEU A 129 -22.85 28.58 2.43
CA LEU A 129 -22.75 29.42 1.23
C LEU A 129 -24.12 29.82 0.70
N LEU A 130 -25.07 28.88 0.65
CA LEU A 130 -26.45 29.16 0.25
C LEU A 130 -27.11 30.18 1.18
N GLU A 131 -26.88 30.06 2.48
CA GLU A 131 -27.40 31.01 3.48
C GLU A 131 -26.82 32.42 3.28
N LEU A 132 -25.50 32.54 3.09
CA LEU A 132 -24.86 33.83 2.79
C LEU A 132 -25.36 34.47 1.50
N LEU A 133 -25.63 33.66 0.47
CA LEU A 133 -26.20 34.14 -0.79
C LEU A 133 -27.63 34.67 -0.60
N LYS A 134 -28.47 34.00 0.20
CA LYS A 134 -29.80 34.49 0.56
C LYS A 134 -29.73 35.82 1.29
N GLN A 135 -28.87 35.92 2.30
CA GLN A 135 -28.68 37.16 3.06
C GLN A 135 -28.24 38.33 2.16
N ASN A 136 -27.28 38.11 1.25
CA ASN A 136 -26.88 39.13 0.28
C ASN A 136 -28.06 39.56 -0.61
N THR A 137 -28.89 38.62 -1.03
CA THR A 137 -30.08 38.90 -1.86
C THR A 137 -31.10 39.74 -1.08
N GLU A 138 -31.35 39.41 0.20
CA GLU A 138 -32.25 40.16 1.08
C GLU A 138 -31.75 41.59 1.36
N LEU A 139 -30.45 41.75 1.64
CA LEU A 139 -29.84 43.07 1.81
C LEU A 139 -30.01 43.92 0.54
N THR A 140 -29.86 43.31 -0.63
CA THR A 140 -30.09 43.99 -1.92
C THR A 140 -31.56 44.39 -2.10
N ALA A 141 -32.50 43.55 -1.67
CA ALA A 141 -33.93 43.89 -1.72
C ALA A 141 -34.28 45.03 -0.74
N LEU A 142 -33.75 44.99 0.49
CA LEU A 142 -33.96 46.03 1.50
C LEU A 142 -33.39 47.38 1.06
N THR A 143 -32.18 47.39 0.50
CA THR A 143 -31.56 48.63 -0.03
C THR A 143 -32.42 49.23 -1.14
N LYS A 144 -32.95 48.41 -2.06
CA LYS A 144 -33.88 48.86 -3.09
C LYS A 144 -35.16 49.45 -2.48
N GLN A 145 -35.76 48.79 -1.49
CA GLN A 145 -36.97 49.26 -0.82
C GLN A 145 -36.75 50.59 -0.07
N MET A 146 -35.58 50.75 0.57
CA MET A 146 -35.21 52.02 1.21
C MET A 146 -35.06 53.14 0.18
N ALA A 147 -34.42 52.88 -0.96
CA ALA A 147 -34.31 53.85 -2.04
C ALA A 147 -35.69 54.29 -2.56
N GLU A 148 -36.60 53.34 -2.82
CA GLU A 148 -37.97 53.62 -3.26
C GLU A 148 -38.78 54.43 -2.22
N ARG A 149 -38.57 54.18 -0.93
CA ARG A 149 -39.20 54.97 0.15
C ARG A 149 -38.69 56.40 0.20
N ILE A 150 -37.37 56.59 0.08
CA ILE A 150 -36.76 57.94 0.05
C ILE A 150 -37.29 58.70 -1.16
N GLU A 151 -37.34 58.07 -2.33
CA GLU A 151 -37.87 58.70 -3.55
C GLU A 151 -39.33 59.13 -3.37
N ASN A 152 -40.20 58.24 -2.88
CA ASN A 152 -41.60 58.56 -2.61
C ASN A 152 -41.78 59.69 -1.59
N LEU A 153 -41.00 59.68 -0.50
CA LEU A 153 -41.04 60.77 0.49
C LEU A 153 -40.58 62.10 -0.12
N THR A 154 -39.57 62.08 -0.98
CA THR A 154 -39.06 63.26 -1.68
C THR A 154 -40.10 63.82 -2.66
N LEU A 155 -40.79 62.94 -3.40
CA LEU A 155 -41.90 63.30 -4.28
C LEU A 155 -43.05 63.93 -3.48
N GLN A 156 -43.43 63.34 -2.34
CA GLN A 156 -44.47 63.90 -1.46
C GLN A 156 -44.10 65.28 -0.91
N LEU A 157 -42.85 65.48 -0.47
CA LEU A 157 -42.36 66.79 -0.01
C LEU A 157 -42.40 67.84 -1.13
N THR A 158 -41.98 67.46 -2.34
CA THR A 158 -41.98 68.35 -3.54
C THR A 158 -43.41 68.71 -3.98
N GLN A 159 -44.38 67.83 -3.74
CA GLN A 159 -45.78 68.06 -4.03
C GLN A 159 -46.45 68.97 -2.99
N ARG A 160 -46.05 68.83 -1.70
CA ARG A 160 -46.54 69.68 -0.60
C ARG A 160 -45.97 71.10 -0.63
N GLY A 161 -44.72 71.28 -1.05
CA GLY A 161 -44.07 72.60 -1.15
C GLY A 161 -44.49 73.44 -2.37
N ARG A 162 -45.40 72.93 -3.22
CA ARG A 162 -45.93 73.62 -4.41
C ARG A 162 -47.31 74.28 -4.20
N LEU A 163 -47.82 74.27 -2.96
CA LEU A 163 -49.00 75.01 -2.49
C LEU A 163 -48.53 76.21 -1.65
#